data_AF-L1JIK5-F1
#
_entry.id   AF-L1JIK5-F1
#
_cell.length_a   1.000
_cell.length_b   1.000
_cell.length_c   1.000
_cell.angle_alpha   90.00
_cell.angle_beta   90.00
_cell.angle_gamma   90.00
#
_symmetry.space_group_name_H-M   'P 1'
#
loop_
_entity.id
_entity.type
_entity.pdbx_description
1 polymer ?
#
loop_
_entity_poly.entity_id
_entity_poly.type
_entity_poly.pdbx_seq_one_letter_code
_entity_poly.pdbx_strand_id
1 'polypeptide(L)'
;MWHGKGSWIALIRRFIKRPSGKLLHANGDIYEGDFLHDAKNGEGVMVEANGRRYKGEWKDNEPCGKGSYIFVNGDEYEGEVSNGKFQGSGRYTWKDGRVYQGEWYQSKMHGKGCFMYVNGDSYDGDWYEGN
;
A
#
# COMPACT_ATOMS: atom_id res chain seq x y z
N MET A 1 30.83 -22.05 -11.60
CA MET A 1 29.58 -22.31 -12.36
C MET A 1 28.42 -22.28 -11.36
N TRP A 2 27.40 -21.46 -11.64
CA TRP A 2 26.04 -21.50 -11.04
C TRP A 2 25.38 -22.87 -11.29
N HIS A 3 24.36 -23.38 -10.58
CA HIS A 3 23.06 -22.84 -10.11
C HIS A 3 22.67 -23.57 -8.78
N GLY A 4 21.81 -23.14 -7.86
CA GLY A 4 20.61 -22.29 -7.90
C GLY A 4 19.35 -23.13 -7.58
N LYS A 5 18.52 -22.65 -6.62
CA LYS A 5 17.14 -23.04 -6.18
C LYS A 5 17.11 -23.55 -4.73
N GLY A 6 16.48 -22.91 -3.75
CA GLY A 6 15.50 -21.83 -3.77
C GLY A 6 14.17 -22.30 -3.17
N SER A 7 13.88 -21.82 -1.95
CA SER A 7 12.57 -21.72 -1.30
C SER A 7 11.86 -22.99 -0.86
N TRP A 8 11.99 -23.29 0.43
CA TRP A 8 11.08 -24.13 1.19
C TRP A 8 9.84 -23.31 1.59
N ILE A 9 8.69 -23.97 1.65
CA ILE A 9 7.39 -23.52 2.23
C ILE A 9 6.52 -22.64 1.31
N ALA A 10 5.62 -23.28 0.55
CA ALA A 10 4.32 -22.69 0.21
C ALA A 10 3.24 -23.70 0.66
N LEU A 11 2.92 -23.66 1.95
CA LEU A 11 1.92 -24.51 2.56
C LEU A 11 0.53 -24.12 2.05
N ILE A 12 -0.17 -25.12 1.54
CA ILE A 12 -1.55 -25.08 1.06
C ILE A 12 -2.46 -24.43 2.13
N ARG A 13 -3.01 -23.25 1.85
CA ARG A 13 -4.20 -22.75 2.54
C ARG A 13 -5.40 -22.87 1.61
N ARG A 14 -6.32 -23.71 2.06
CA ARG A 14 -7.63 -24.03 1.50
C ARG A 14 -8.49 -22.75 1.56
N PHE A 15 -8.48 -21.96 0.50
CA PHE A 15 -9.26 -20.72 0.45
C PHE A 15 -10.66 -20.98 -0.11
N ILE A 16 -11.67 -20.65 0.68
CA ILE A 16 -12.99 -20.31 0.17
C ILE A 16 -12.76 -19.23 -0.88
N LYS A 17 -12.95 -19.55 -2.16
CA LYS A 17 -12.76 -18.61 -3.26
C LYS A 17 -13.86 -17.56 -3.13
N ARG A 18 -13.54 -16.39 -2.59
CA ARG A 18 -14.44 -15.23 -2.59
C ARG A 18 -14.75 -14.87 -4.05
N PRO A 19 -15.93 -14.31 -4.35
CA PRO A 19 -16.22 -13.85 -5.69
C PRO A 19 -15.23 -12.73 -6.04
N SER A 20 -14.29 -13.05 -6.93
CA SER A 20 -13.36 -12.09 -7.51
C SER A 20 -13.98 -11.52 -8.79
N GLY A 21 -14.02 -10.20 -8.93
CA GLY A 21 -14.66 -9.54 -10.06
C GLY A 21 -13.90 -8.29 -10.53
N LYS A 22 -14.27 -7.82 -11.72
CA LYS A 22 -13.78 -6.55 -12.27
C LYS A 22 -14.94 -5.56 -12.33
N LEU A 23 -14.76 -4.39 -11.74
CA LEU A 23 -15.71 -3.28 -11.73
C LEU A 23 -15.12 -2.10 -12.49
N LEU A 24 -15.81 -1.65 -13.52
CA LEU A 24 -15.51 -0.41 -14.25
C LEU A 24 -16.48 0.68 -13.77
N HIS A 25 -15.95 1.74 -13.20
CA HIS A 25 -16.71 2.89 -12.77
C HIS A 25 -16.93 3.87 -13.95
N ALA A 26 -18.02 4.65 -13.89
CA ALA A 26 -18.37 5.60 -14.95
C ALA A 26 -17.30 6.70 -15.18
N ASN A 27 -16.51 7.01 -14.14
CA ASN A 27 -15.39 7.95 -14.21
C ASN A 27 -14.10 7.33 -14.82
N GLY A 28 -14.12 6.05 -15.21
CA GLY A 28 -12.98 5.33 -15.77
C GLY A 28 -12.13 4.58 -14.75
N ASP A 29 -12.46 4.63 -13.45
CA ASP A 29 -11.74 3.85 -12.44
C ASP A 29 -12.02 2.36 -12.62
N ILE A 30 -11.00 1.54 -12.38
CA ILE A 30 -11.06 0.09 -12.51
C ILE A 30 -10.69 -0.54 -11.19
N TYR A 31 -11.59 -1.34 -10.63
CA TYR A 31 -11.29 -2.22 -9.52
C TYR A 31 -11.29 -3.69 -9.97
N GLU A 32 -10.31 -4.46 -9.51
CA GLU A 32 -10.26 -5.90 -9.66
C GLU A 32 -9.91 -6.54 -8.31
N GLY A 33 -10.81 -7.36 -7.77
CA GLY A 33 -10.60 -7.95 -6.46
C GLY A 33 -11.83 -8.64 -5.90
N ASP A 34 -11.76 -8.92 -4.60
CA ASP A 34 -12.81 -9.61 -3.86
C ASP A 34 -14.00 -8.68 -3.55
N PHE A 35 -15.19 -9.28 -3.55
CA PHE A 35 -16.43 -8.64 -3.13
C PHE A 35 -17.12 -9.42 -2.00
N LEU A 36 -17.82 -8.68 -1.13
CA LEU A 36 -18.73 -9.20 -0.12
C LEU A 36 -19.93 -8.26 -0.04
N HIS A 37 -21.15 -8.79 -0.24
CA HIS A 37 -22.40 -8.00 -0.22
C HIS A 37 -22.33 -6.74 -1.11
N ASP A 38 -21.88 -6.91 -2.36
CA ASP A 38 -21.72 -5.84 -3.36
C ASP A 38 -20.73 -4.72 -2.99
N ALA A 39 -19.95 -4.91 -1.93
CA ALA A 39 -18.86 -4.02 -1.53
C ALA A 39 -17.49 -4.66 -1.77
N LYS A 40 -16.49 -3.85 -2.11
CA LYS A 40 -15.08 -4.29 -2.16
C LYS A 40 -14.66 -4.74 -0.77
N ASN A 41 -14.17 -5.97 -0.66
CA ASN A 41 -13.91 -6.60 0.62
C ASN A 41 -12.92 -7.76 0.48
N GLY A 42 -11.78 -7.69 1.15
CA GLY A 42 -10.66 -8.62 0.94
C GLY A 42 -9.55 -7.99 0.09
N GLU A 43 -8.85 -8.77 -0.71
CA GLU A 43 -7.75 -8.26 -1.52
C GLU A 43 -8.24 -7.66 -2.83
N GLY A 44 -7.64 -6.55 -3.26
CA GLY A 44 -8.01 -5.92 -4.51
C GLY A 44 -7.03 -4.88 -5.02
N VAL A 45 -7.11 -4.62 -6.32
CA VAL A 45 -6.35 -3.60 -7.04
C VAL A 45 -7.32 -2.55 -7.58
N MET A 46 -7.03 -1.27 -7.30
CA MET A 46 -7.70 -0.12 -7.89
C MET A 46 -6.73 0.63 -8.81
N VAL A 47 -7.18 0.96 -10.01
CA VAL A 47 -6.52 1.89 -10.93
C VAL A 47 -7.50 3.02 -11.18
N GLU A 48 -7.16 4.21 -10.68
CA GLU A 48 -7.95 5.41 -10.92
C GLU A 48 -7.67 5.96 -12.31
N ALA A 49 -8.66 6.62 -12.91
CA ALA A 49 -8.54 7.24 -14.23
C ALA A 49 -7.41 8.29 -14.29
N ASN A 50 -7.05 8.89 -13.16
CA ASN A 50 -5.92 9.84 -13.03
C ASN A 50 -4.54 9.15 -13.06
N GLY A 51 -4.49 7.81 -13.02
CA GLY A 51 -3.27 7.01 -13.03
C GLY A 51 -2.78 6.53 -11.66
N ARG A 52 -3.35 7.01 -10.54
CA ARG A 52 -3.06 6.53 -9.19
C ARG A 52 -3.49 5.07 -9.05
N ARG A 53 -2.69 4.27 -8.36
CA ARG A 53 -2.97 2.85 -8.15
C ARG A 53 -2.91 2.52 -6.68
N TYR A 54 -3.80 1.64 -6.25
CA TYR A 54 -3.76 1.01 -4.94
C TYR A 54 -3.83 -0.51 -5.10
N LYS A 55 -3.08 -1.22 -4.28
CA LYS A 55 -3.17 -2.67 -4.13
C LYS A 55 -3.13 -3.02 -2.65
N GLY A 56 -4.08 -3.79 -2.17
CA GLY A 56 -4.07 -4.26 -0.79
C GLY A 56 -5.45 -4.67 -0.30
N GLU A 57 -5.62 -4.62 1.01
CA GLU A 57 -6.85 -5.01 1.67
C GLU A 57 -7.93 -3.93 1.57
N TRP A 58 -9.17 -4.39 1.45
CA TRP A 58 -10.37 -3.57 1.37
C TRP A 58 -11.38 -4.05 2.39
N LYS A 59 -12.12 -3.10 2.96
CA LYS A 59 -13.28 -3.38 3.80
C LYS A 59 -14.34 -2.35 3.52
N ASP A 60 -15.53 -2.81 3.13
CA ASP A 60 -16.72 -1.98 2.93
C ASP A 60 -16.46 -0.81 1.97
N ASN A 61 -15.77 -1.09 0.85
CA ASN A 61 -15.33 -0.14 -0.18
C ASN A 61 -14.15 0.77 0.18
N GLU A 62 -13.60 0.66 1.38
CA GLU A 62 -12.48 1.48 1.84
C GLU A 62 -11.17 0.67 1.88
N PRO A 63 -10.04 1.25 1.40
CA PRO A 63 -8.71 0.68 1.62
C PRO A 63 -8.39 0.55 3.11
N CYS A 64 -7.88 -0.60 3.52
CA CYS A 64 -7.51 -0.89 4.90
C CYS A 64 -6.30 -1.86 4.99
N GLY A 65 -5.92 -2.26 6.20
CA GLY A 65 -4.93 -3.32 6.42
C GLY A 65 -3.57 -2.99 5.80
N LYS A 66 -2.91 -3.97 5.21
CA LYS A 66 -1.69 -3.76 4.42
C LYS A 66 -2.04 -3.38 2.99
N GLY A 67 -1.32 -2.40 2.45
CA GLY A 67 -1.44 -2.04 1.05
C GLY A 67 -0.30 -1.17 0.53
N SER A 68 -0.32 -0.95 -0.77
CA SER A 68 0.61 -0.09 -1.48
C SER A 68 -0.10 0.89 -2.41
N TYR A 69 0.43 2.11 -2.48
CA TYR A 69 0.00 3.13 -3.41
C TYR A 69 1.13 3.47 -4.38
N ILE A 70 0.78 3.65 -5.65
CA ILE A 70 1.62 4.32 -6.65
C ILE A 70 0.91 5.60 -7.05
N PHE A 71 1.54 6.74 -6.77
CA PHE A 71 0.98 8.06 -7.02
C PHE A 71 1.26 8.53 -8.45
N VAL A 72 0.44 9.45 -8.93
CA VAL A 72 0.56 10.03 -10.29
C VAL A 72 1.90 10.75 -10.47
N ASN A 73 2.43 11.35 -9.39
CA ASN A 73 3.73 12.01 -9.40
C ASN A 73 4.92 11.02 -9.40
N GLY A 74 4.67 9.72 -9.27
CA GLY A 74 5.67 8.66 -9.19
C GLY A 74 6.17 8.36 -7.78
N ASP A 75 5.60 8.98 -6.75
CA ASP A 75 5.85 8.58 -5.38
C ASP A 75 5.18 7.24 -5.09
N GLU A 76 5.67 6.53 -4.09
CA GLU A 76 5.18 5.22 -3.69
C GLU A 76 5.00 5.16 -2.18
N TYR A 77 3.98 4.42 -1.73
CA TYR A 77 3.79 4.06 -0.34
C TYR A 77 3.57 2.57 -0.21
N GLU A 78 4.15 1.95 0.82
CA GLU A 78 3.87 0.57 1.23
C GLU A 78 3.76 0.52 2.76
N GLY A 79 2.63 0.07 3.28
CA GLY A 79 2.43 0.05 4.73
C GLY A 79 1.00 -0.24 5.14
N GLU A 80 0.68 0.19 6.35
CA GLU A 80 -0.67 0.09 6.91
C GLU A 80 -1.57 1.23 6.45
N VAL A 81 -2.81 0.89 6.13
CA VAL A 81 -3.83 1.79 5.63
C VAL A 81 -5.09 1.64 6.48
N SER A 82 -5.76 2.75 6.75
CA SER A 82 -7.06 2.77 7.43
C SER A 82 -7.94 3.84 6.80
N ASN A 83 -9.08 3.44 6.24
CA ASN A 83 -10.01 4.33 5.54
C ASN A 83 -9.32 5.20 4.48
N GLY A 84 -8.48 4.56 3.65
CA GLY A 84 -7.72 5.24 2.60
C GLY A 84 -6.57 6.14 3.06
N LYS A 85 -6.26 6.18 4.37
CA LYS A 85 -5.16 6.97 4.94
C LYS A 85 -4.03 6.10 5.43
N PHE A 86 -2.79 6.58 5.32
CA PHE A 86 -1.65 5.88 5.89
C PHE A 86 -1.72 5.90 7.40
N GLN A 87 -1.44 4.76 8.01
CA GLN A 87 -1.56 4.52 9.43
C GLN A 87 -0.46 3.55 9.87
N GLY A 88 -0.12 3.50 11.15
CA GLY A 88 0.77 2.47 11.68
C GLY A 88 2.15 2.50 11.01
N SER A 89 2.77 1.35 10.77
CA SER A 89 4.09 1.30 10.13
C SER A 89 3.99 1.35 8.60
N GLY A 90 4.83 2.17 7.97
CA GLY A 90 4.89 2.24 6.51
C GLY A 90 6.16 2.90 5.99
N ARG A 91 6.40 2.71 4.69
CA ARG A 91 7.50 3.29 3.93
C ARG A 91 6.94 4.14 2.79
N TYR A 92 7.34 5.40 2.74
CA TYR A 92 7.07 6.29 1.61
C TYR A 92 8.37 6.55 0.86
N THR A 93 8.34 6.36 -0.45
CA THR A 93 9.46 6.63 -1.36
C THR A 93 9.05 7.76 -2.28
N TRP A 94 9.73 8.89 -2.17
CA TRP A 94 9.55 9.98 -3.13
C TRP A 94 10.22 9.63 -4.45
N LYS A 95 9.66 10.11 -5.56
CA LYS A 95 10.24 9.90 -6.90
C LYS A 95 11.69 10.39 -7.02
N ASP A 96 12.09 11.37 -6.22
CA ASP A 96 13.46 11.90 -6.19
C ASP A 96 14.45 11.01 -5.43
N GLY A 97 13.99 9.90 -4.85
CA GLY A 97 14.81 8.92 -4.14
C GLY A 97 14.87 9.12 -2.63
N ARG A 98 14.27 10.18 -2.08
CA ARG A 98 14.09 10.28 -0.62
C ARG A 98 13.20 9.14 -0.13
N VAL A 99 13.42 8.71 1.10
CA VAL A 99 12.62 7.65 1.72
C VAL A 99 12.32 8.02 3.15
N TYR A 100 11.09 7.76 3.59
CA TYR A 100 10.73 7.77 5.00
C TYR A 100 10.22 6.39 5.36
N GLN A 101 10.74 5.83 6.44
CA GLN A 101 10.27 4.58 7.00
C GLN A 101 10.01 4.77 8.48
N GLY A 102 8.77 4.63 8.90
CA GLY A 102 8.38 4.93 10.28
C GLY A 102 6.90 4.79 10.52
N GLU A 103 6.46 5.39 11.62
CA GLU A 103 5.05 5.42 11.98
C GLU A 103 4.29 6.51 11.20
N TRP A 104 3.01 6.23 10.97
CA TRP A 104 2.09 7.08 10.22
C TRP A 104 0.81 7.25 11.03
N TYR A 105 0.28 8.45 11.01
CA TYR A 105 -1.03 8.75 11.57
C TYR A 105 -1.78 9.68 10.63
N GLN A 106 -2.91 9.22 10.09
CA GLN A 106 -3.76 10.01 9.19
C GLN A 106 -2.98 10.62 8.00
N SER A 107 -2.15 9.80 7.35
CA SER A 107 -1.29 10.21 6.23
C SER A 107 -0.20 11.24 6.56
N LYS A 108 0.12 11.45 7.83
CA LYS A 108 1.28 12.23 8.27
C LYS A 108 2.35 11.32 8.88
N MET A 109 3.62 11.63 8.64
CA MET A 109 4.74 11.04 9.37
C MET A 109 4.55 11.33 10.87
N HIS A 110 4.70 10.30 11.70
CA HIS A 110 4.44 10.37 13.13
C HIS A 110 5.36 9.41 13.90
N GLY A 111 5.42 9.52 15.23
CA GLY A 111 6.11 8.57 16.11
C GLY A 111 7.58 8.36 15.71
N LYS A 112 8.07 7.12 15.82
CA LYS A 112 9.45 6.80 15.42
C LYS A 112 9.57 6.63 13.92
N GLY A 113 10.61 7.21 13.33
CA GLY A 113 10.90 7.02 11.91
C GLY A 113 12.31 7.43 11.49
N CYS A 114 12.76 6.84 10.40
CA CYS A 114 14.01 7.11 9.74
C CYS A 114 13.75 7.75 8.36
N PHE A 115 14.25 8.96 8.17
CA PHE A 115 14.25 9.64 6.88
C PHE A 115 15.62 9.54 6.23
N MET A 116 15.67 9.00 5.01
CA MET A 116 16.86 8.89 4.19
C MET A 116 16.82 9.96 3.09
N TYR A 117 17.87 10.77 3.04
CA TYR A 117 18.09 11.78 2.02
C TYR A 117 18.74 11.17 0.78
N VAL A 118 18.62 11.85 -0.36
CA VAL A 118 19.19 11.40 -1.64
C VAL A 118 20.72 11.27 -1.59
N ASN A 119 21.37 12.08 -0.75
CA ASN A 119 22.83 12.04 -0.55
C ASN A 119 23.30 10.86 0.32
N GLY A 120 22.38 10.04 0.84
CA GLY A 120 22.65 8.89 1.70
C GLY A 120 22.66 9.21 3.20
N ASP A 121 22.56 10.48 3.59
CA ASP A 121 22.39 10.86 4.99
C ASP A 121 21.04 10.35 5.51
N SER A 122 20.97 10.09 6.81
CA SER A 122 19.72 9.70 7.46
C SER A 122 19.47 10.48 8.74
N TYR A 123 18.20 10.68 9.05
CA TYR A 123 17.73 11.19 10.32
C TYR A 123 16.80 10.15 10.96
N ASP A 124 17.21 9.60 12.10
CA ASP A 124 16.42 8.72 12.94
C ASP A 124 15.93 9.53 14.17
N GLY A 125 14.61 9.63 14.33
CA GLY A 125 14.04 10.48 15.36
C GLY A 125 12.55 10.30 15.57
N ASP A 126 12.00 11.16 16.43
CA ASP A 126 10.58 11.30 16.67
C ASP A 126 9.97 12.33 15.73
N TRP A 127 8.82 12.01 15.15
CA TRP A 127 8.10 12.82 14.18
C TRP A 127 6.72 13.17 14.74
N TYR A 128 6.33 14.45 14.68
CA TYR A 128 5.00 14.88 15.10
C TYR A 128 4.37 15.76 14.03
N GLU A 129 3.47 15.16 13.24
CA GLU A 129 2.64 15.85 12.25
C GLU A 129 3.42 16.62 11.16
N GLY A 130 4.62 16.15 10.80
CA GLY A 130 5.42 16.72 9.71
C GLY A 130 6.33 17.89 10.10
N ASN A 131 6.59 18.09 11.40
CA ASN A 131 7.71 18.88 11.92
C ASN A 131 8.87 17.98 12.35
#